data_AF-A0A0J6S4Z3-F1
#
_entry.id   AF-A0A0J6S4Z3-F1
#
_cell.length_a   1.000
_cell.length_b   1.000
_cell.length_c   1.000
_cell.angle_alpha   90.00
_cell.angle_beta   90.00
_cell.angle_gamma   90.00
#
_symmetry.space_group_name_H-M   'P 1'
#
loop_
_entity.id
_entity.type
_entity.pdbx_description
1 polymer ?
#
loop_
_entity_poly.entity_id
_entity_poly.type
_entity_poly.pdbx_seq_one_letter_code
_entity_poly.pdbx_strand_id
1 'polypeptide(L)'
;PDPAPARDPAHEASLRAFLGGFGPTVAPEAGDAAPPDFSAQCEALLEARPPVVSSIMGLYPPDFVARLKERGIAWWATVSTVAEALAAQDAGADAVVAQGAEAGGHRGSFVATQAEAGMVGLMALLPAVVDAVRVPVVATGGIADARGAAAALLLGASAVQVGTGFLRCPEAGIPPAWAQALGRARPEDTRLTRAFSGRTGRSLATPYVEAAARPDAPSPAPYPVQRGLTQGMREAAVKEDDLARMQAWAGQSAGLARAVPAAEVVTGIWDGVGELLR
;
A
#
# COMPACT_ATOMS: atom_id res chain seq x y z
N PRO A 1 8.19 7.42 -13.08
CA PRO A 1 7.84 8.38 -12.01
C PRO A 1 6.85 9.41 -12.53
N ASP A 2 5.96 9.91 -11.67
CA ASP A 2 5.12 11.07 -12.02
C ASP A 2 6.00 12.31 -12.29
N PRO A 3 5.51 13.27 -13.09
CA PRO A 3 6.11 14.60 -13.18
C PRO A 3 6.21 15.26 -11.79
N ALA A 4 7.21 16.12 -11.60
CA ALA A 4 7.33 16.90 -10.38
C ALA A 4 6.06 17.75 -10.16
N PRO A 5 5.46 17.73 -8.96
CA PRO A 5 4.26 18.51 -8.69
C PRO A 5 4.59 20.01 -8.64
N ALA A 6 3.62 20.83 -9.04
CA ALA A 6 3.69 22.27 -8.78
C ALA A 6 3.57 22.54 -7.28
N ARG A 7 4.46 23.39 -6.76
CA ARG A 7 4.43 23.85 -5.36
C ARG A 7 3.45 25.01 -5.20
N ASP A 8 2.80 25.07 -4.05
CA ASP A 8 1.90 26.16 -3.68
C ASP A 8 2.28 26.66 -2.27
N PRO A 9 3.15 27.68 -2.18
CA PRO A 9 3.66 28.15 -0.89
C PRO A 9 2.57 28.64 0.08
N ALA A 10 1.48 29.21 -0.45
CA ALA A 10 0.38 29.71 0.37
C ALA A 10 -0.42 28.55 0.97
N HIS A 11 -0.75 27.55 0.15
CA HIS A 11 -1.40 26.33 0.60
C HIS A 11 -0.51 25.53 1.58
N GLU A 12 0.78 25.41 1.27
CA GLU A 12 1.75 24.75 2.13
C GLU A 12 1.91 25.46 3.49
N ALA A 13 1.82 26.79 3.55
CA ALA A 13 1.80 27.50 4.82
C ALA A 13 0.59 27.11 5.69
N SER A 14 -0.60 26.95 5.09
CA SER A 14 -1.80 26.46 5.78
C SER A 14 -1.63 25.02 6.28
N LEU A 15 -1.06 24.14 5.44
CA LEU A 15 -0.74 22.76 5.84
C LEU A 15 0.26 22.71 6.99
N ARG A 16 1.32 23.52 6.97
CA ARG A 16 2.31 23.58 8.04
C ARG A 16 1.70 24.05 9.36
N ALA A 17 0.80 25.03 9.31
CA ALA A 17 0.06 25.49 10.50
C ALA A 17 -0.83 24.37 11.07
N PHE A 18 -1.56 23.65 10.21
CA PHE A 18 -2.37 22.50 10.61
C PHE A 18 -1.53 21.38 11.24
N LEU A 19 -0.42 21.01 10.58
CA LEU A 19 0.49 19.95 11.04
C LEU A 19 1.20 20.31 12.35
N GLY A 20 1.45 21.59 12.62
CA GLY A 20 1.98 22.06 13.91
C GLY A 20 1.09 21.73 15.11
N GLY A 21 -0.19 21.45 14.89
CA GLY A 21 -1.10 20.94 15.93
C GLY A 21 -0.92 19.45 16.26
N PHE A 22 -0.22 18.70 15.41
CA PHE A 22 0.00 17.26 15.55
C PHE A 22 1.48 16.89 15.73
N GLY A 23 2.40 17.83 15.66
CA GLY A 23 3.82 17.51 15.72
C GLY A 23 4.71 18.73 15.85
N PRO A 24 6.03 18.55 15.67
CA PRO A 24 6.95 19.68 15.69
C PRO A 24 6.63 20.67 14.57
N THR A 25 7.11 21.90 14.73
CA THR A 25 7.02 22.94 13.70
C THR A 25 7.59 22.44 12.37
N VAL A 26 6.83 22.61 11.30
CA VAL A 26 7.22 22.19 9.94
C VAL A 26 7.94 23.34 9.23
N ALA A 27 9.18 23.09 8.79
CA ALA A 27 9.98 24.05 8.04
C ALA A 27 9.42 24.27 6.62
N PRO A 28 9.56 25.46 6.00
CA PRO A 28 9.16 25.70 4.61
C PRO A 28 9.79 24.71 3.61
N GLU A 29 11.05 24.35 3.84
CA GLU A 29 11.86 23.48 2.98
C GLU A 29 11.44 22.01 3.08
N ALA A 30 10.61 21.65 4.07
CA ALA A 30 10.12 20.27 4.21
C ALA A 30 9.32 19.80 2.99
N GLY A 31 8.71 20.73 2.24
CA GLY A 31 8.03 20.42 0.97
C GLY A 31 8.98 20.11 -0.20
N ASP A 32 10.28 20.36 -0.06
CA ASP A 32 11.31 20.15 -1.10
C ASP A 32 11.70 18.67 -1.25
N ALA A 33 11.00 17.77 -0.56
CA ALA A 33 11.22 16.33 -0.64
C ALA A 33 11.19 15.85 -2.10
N ALA A 34 12.19 15.08 -2.48
CA ALA A 34 12.28 14.42 -3.78
C ALA A 34 12.21 12.89 -3.59
N PRO A 35 11.61 12.15 -4.54
CA PRO A 35 11.74 10.69 -4.53
C PRO A 35 13.21 10.31 -4.81
N PRO A 36 13.64 9.11 -4.41
CA PRO A 36 14.92 8.57 -4.83
C PRO A 36 15.06 8.51 -6.36
N ASP A 37 16.29 8.48 -6.85
CA ASP A 37 16.57 8.28 -8.28
C ASP A 37 16.08 6.91 -8.73
N PHE A 38 14.98 6.92 -9.50
CA PHE A 38 14.33 5.72 -9.99
C PHE A 38 15.22 4.90 -10.93
N SER A 39 16.05 5.58 -11.76
CA SER A 39 16.95 4.88 -12.68
C SER A 39 18.05 4.17 -11.91
N ALA A 40 18.63 4.83 -10.90
CA ALA A 40 19.63 4.21 -10.04
C ALA A 40 19.06 3.01 -9.26
N GLN A 41 17.81 3.10 -8.79
CA GLN A 41 17.11 1.97 -8.17
C GLN A 41 16.91 0.80 -9.14
N CYS A 42 16.57 1.08 -10.40
CA CYS A 42 16.45 0.07 -11.44
C CYS A 42 17.80 -0.66 -11.67
N GLU A 43 18.89 0.08 -11.81
CA GLU A 43 20.23 -0.52 -11.97
C GLU A 43 20.60 -1.40 -10.77
N ALA A 44 20.36 -0.92 -9.54
CA ALA A 44 20.61 -1.68 -8.32
C ALA A 44 19.79 -2.99 -8.26
N LEU A 45 18.53 -2.98 -8.72
CA LEU A 45 17.69 -4.18 -8.79
C LEU A 45 18.25 -5.20 -9.80
N LEU A 46 18.73 -4.75 -10.96
CA LEU A 46 19.32 -5.62 -11.98
C LEU A 46 20.66 -6.21 -11.53
N GLU A 47 21.43 -5.47 -10.73
CA GLU A 47 22.66 -5.95 -10.11
C GLU A 47 22.38 -7.02 -9.05
N ALA A 48 21.39 -6.77 -8.18
CA ALA A 48 21.01 -7.69 -7.09
C ALA A 48 20.40 -9.01 -7.59
N ARG A 49 19.82 -9.03 -8.80
CA ARG A 49 19.20 -10.20 -9.45
C ARG A 49 18.24 -11.00 -8.53
N PRO A 50 17.23 -10.35 -7.93
CA PRO A 50 16.23 -11.07 -7.16
C PRO A 50 15.43 -12.02 -8.06
N PRO A 51 14.77 -13.06 -7.52
CA PRO A 51 13.89 -13.91 -8.31
C PRO A 51 12.65 -13.15 -8.82
N VAL A 52 12.19 -12.16 -8.05
CA VAL A 52 11.00 -11.35 -8.35
C VAL A 52 11.27 -9.88 -8.02
N VAL A 53 10.81 -8.98 -8.88
CA VAL A 53 10.62 -7.55 -8.60
C VAL A 53 9.13 -7.24 -8.71
N SER A 54 8.61 -6.38 -7.83
CA SER A 54 7.22 -5.92 -7.93
C SER A 54 7.14 -4.40 -8.12
N SER A 55 6.13 -3.97 -8.87
CA SER A 55 5.81 -2.54 -9.04
C SER A 55 4.46 -2.19 -8.44
N ILE A 56 4.32 -0.91 -8.08
CA ILE A 56 3.08 -0.30 -7.63
C ILE A 56 2.98 1.09 -8.26
N MET A 57 1.76 1.58 -8.50
CA MET A 57 1.48 2.90 -9.09
C MET A 57 2.02 3.08 -10.52
N GLY A 58 2.07 2.00 -11.30
CA GLY A 58 2.40 2.08 -12.72
C GLY A 58 3.20 0.91 -13.26
N LEU A 59 3.64 1.11 -14.49
CA LEU A 59 4.43 0.17 -15.28
C LEU A 59 5.90 0.56 -15.23
N TYR A 60 6.77 -0.44 -15.35
CA TYR A 60 8.19 -0.19 -15.60
C TYR A 60 8.44 0.25 -17.05
N PRO A 61 9.53 1.00 -17.31
CA PRO A 61 9.96 1.31 -18.67
C PRO A 61 10.23 0.03 -19.50
N PRO A 62 9.88 -0.01 -20.80
CA PRO A 62 10.03 -1.21 -21.63
C PRO A 62 11.45 -1.76 -21.69
N ASP A 63 12.47 -0.89 -21.72
CA ASP A 63 13.88 -1.28 -21.72
C ASP A 63 14.28 -1.97 -20.40
N PHE A 64 13.76 -1.47 -19.27
CA PHE A 64 13.96 -2.10 -17.98
C PHE A 64 13.31 -3.48 -17.92
N VAL A 65 12.07 -3.62 -18.41
CA VAL A 65 11.36 -4.91 -18.46
C VAL A 65 12.11 -5.92 -19.33
N ALA A 66 12.64 -5.51 -20.49
CA ALA A 66 13.47 -6.37 -21.32
C ALA A 66 14.72 -6.88 -20.57
N ARG A 67 15.40 -5.98 -19.85
CA ARG A 67 16.61 -6.32 -19.07
C ARG A 67 16.32 -7.22 -17.86
N LEU A 68 15.14 -7.12 -17.24
CA LEU A 68 14.67 -8.06 -16.22
C LEU A 68 14.53 -9.48 -16.81
N LYS A 69 13.88 -9.59 -17.97
CA LYS A 69 13.66 -10.87 -18.68
C LYS A 69 14.97 -11.53 -19.10
N GLU A 70 15.92 -10.77 -19.65
CA GLU A 70 17.27 -11.26 -19.98
C GLU A 70 18.00 -11.87 -18.77
N ARG A 71 17.68 -11.42 -17.56
CA ARG A 71 18.29 -11.87 -16.32
C ARG A 71 17.46 -12.92 -15.58
N GLY A 72 16.32 -13.33 -16.14
CA GLY A 72 15.40 -14.28 -15.51
C GLY A 72 14.73 -13.75 -14.25
N ILE A 73 14.60 -12.42 -14.12
CA ILE A 73 13.92 -11.77 -12.99
C ILE A 73 12.45 -11.59 -13.37
N ALA A 74 11.53 -12.18 -12.60
CA ALA A 74 10.10 -12.04 -12.85
C ALA A 74 9.57 -10.68 -12.36
N TRP A 75 8.74 -10.02 -13.15
CA TRP A 75 8.07 -8.77 -12.75
C TRP A 75 6.60 -8.97 -12.39
N TRP A 76 6.24 -8.59 -11.17
CA TRP A 76 4.86 -8.63 -10.66
C TRP A 76 4.26 -7.22 -10.54
N ALA A 77 3.25 -6.90 -11.35
CA ALA A 77 2.68 -5.55 -11.39
C ALA A 77 1.41 -5.45 -10.52
N THR A 78 1.37 -4.51 -9.56
CA THR A 78 0.15 -4.25 -8.77
C THR A 78 -0.88 -3.51 -9.60
N VAL A 79 -2.12 -4.01 -9.63
CA VAL A 79 -3.23 -3.46 -10.41
C VAL A 79 -4.48 -3.32 -9.57
N SER A 80 -5.31 -2.33 -9.87
CA SER A 80 -6.57 -2.04 -9.17
C SER A 80 -7.80 -2.10 -10.05
N THR A 81 -7.62 -2.29 -11.36
CA THR A 81 -8.69 -2.42 -12.36
C THR A 81 -8.33 -3.44 -13.42
N VAL A 82 -9.33 -3.92 -14.17
CA VAL A 82 -9.11 -4.81 -15.34
C VAL A 82 -8.27 -4.13 -16.42
N ALA A 83 -8.48 -2.84 -16.67
CA ALA A 83 -7.71 -2.08 -17.65
C ALA A 83 -6.22 -2.02 -17.30
N GLU A 84 -5.90 -1.81 -16.01
CA GLU A 84 -4.52 -1.84 -15.52
C GLU A 84 -3.91 -3.25 -15.63
N ALA A 85 -4.70 -4.31 -15.37
CA ALA A 85 -4.24 -5.70 -15.52
C ALA A 85 -3.85 -6.04 -16.96
N LEU A 86 -4.69 -5.65 -17.94
CA LEU A 86 -4.39 -5.82 -19.36
C LEU A 86 -3.14 -5.02 -19.75
N ALA A 87 -3.06 -3.75 -19.35
CA ALA A 87 -1.90 -2.91 -19.64
C ALA A 87 -0.60 -3.48 -19.04
N ALA A 88 -0.65 -4.05 -17.84
CA ALA A 88 0.51 -4.70 -17.21
C ALA A 88 0.94 -5.96 -17.95
N GLN A 89 -0.01 -6.81 -18.35
CA GLN A 89 0.28 -7.99 -19.17
C GLN A 89 0.92 -7.59 -20.50
N ASP A 90 0.36 -6.60 -21.19
CA ASP A 90 0.86 -6.13 -22.49
C ASP A 90 2.25 -5.50 -22.38
N ALA A 91 2.53 -4.85 -21.25
CA ALA A 91 3.86 -4.35 -20.90
C ALA A 91 4.86 -5.46 -20.53
N GLY A 92 4.40 -6.70 -20.40
CA GLY A 92 5.24 -7.87 -20.20
C GLY A 92 5.42 -8.29 -18.75
N ALA A 93 4.53 -7.92 -17.83
CA ALA A 93 4.51 -8.47 -16.48
C ALA A 93 4.34 -10.00 -16.50
N ASP A 94 5.04 -10.70 -15.62
CA ASP A 94 4.98 -12.16 -15.47
C ASP A 94 3.85 -12.61 -14.54
N ALA A 95 3.35 -11.71 -13.69
CA ALA A 95 2.12 -11.87 -12.92
C ALA A 95 1.52 -10.49 -12.59
N VAL A 96 0.23 -10.46 -12.28
CA VAL A 96 -0.45 -9.25 -11.78
C VAL A 96 -0.91 -9.44 -10.35
N VAL A 97 -0.75 -8.41 -9.51
CA VAL A 97 -1.21 -8.40 -8.12
C VAL A 97 -2.49 -7.56 -8.03
N ALA A 98 -3.65 -8.22 -8.02
CA ALA A 98 -4.96 -7.58 -7.97
C ALA A 98 -5.25 -7.06 -6.56
N GLN A 99 -5.17 -5.74 -6.38
CA GLN A 99 -5.34 -5.05 -5.10
C GLN A 99 -6.78 -4.52 -4.93
N GLY A 100 -7.58 -5.21 -4.13
CA GLY A 100 -8.91 -4.76 -3.73
C GLY A 100 -8.89 -3.52 -2.83
N ALA A 101 -10.04 -2.82 -2.77
CA ALA A 101 -10.23 -1.62 -1.94
C ALA A 101 -9.97 -1.84 -0.43
N GLU A 102 -10.03 -3.08 0.03
CA GLU A 102 -9.81 -3.51 1.41
C GLU A 102 -8.34 -3.44 1.83
N ALA A 103 -7.41 -3.35 0.88
CA ALA A 103 -5.97 -3.35 1.13
C ALA A 103 -5.52 -2.17 2.01
N GLY A 104 -4.57 -2.45 2.91
CA GLY A 104 -3.87 -1.45 3.72
C GLY A 104 -2.76 -0.75 2.95
N GLY A 105 -2.38 0.45 3.40
CA GLY A 105 -1.32 1.21 2.75
C GLY A 105 -1.77 1.82 1.43
N HIS A 106 -0.81 2.22 0.60
CA HIS A 106 -1.11 2.93 -0.65
C HIS A 106 -1.93 2.11 -1.64
N ARG A 107 -2.84 2.82 -2.33
CA ARG A 107 -3.51 2.29 -3.51
C ARG A 107 -2.54 2.22 -4.68
N GLY A 108 -2.52 1.08 -5.36
CA GLY A 108 -1.62 0.78 -6.46
C GLY A 108 -2.07 1.29 -7.82
N SER A 109 -3.18 2.04 -7.90
CA SER A 109 -3.72 2.59 -9.14
C SER A 109 -2.65 3.38 -9.91
N PHE A 110 -2.61 3.17 -11.23
CA PHE A 110 -1.64 3.80 -12.11
C PHE A 110 -1.90 5.30 -12.24
N VAL A 111 -3.18 5.69 -12.25
CA VAL A 111 -3.59 7.09 -12.30
C VAL A 111 -3.98 7.56 -10.90
N ALA A 112 -3.12 8.37 -10.28
CA ALA A 112 -3.28 8.85 -8.90
C ALA A 112 -4.64 9.51 -8.63
N THR A 113 -5.13 10.31 -9.56
CA THR A 113 -6.38 11.07 -9.45
C THR A 113 -7.63 10.19 -9.52
N GLN A 114 -7.50 8.97 -10.05
CA GLN A 114 -8.60 8.01 -10.14
C GLN A 114 -8.63 7.02 -8.98
N ALA A 115 -7.59 7.00 -8.13
CA ALA A 115 -7.46 6.02 -7.07
C ALA A 115 -8.68 5.96 -6.14
N GLU A 116 -9.21 7.12 -5.72
CA GLU A 116 -10.38 7.20 -4.82
C GLU A 116 -11.70 6.81 -5.50
N ALA A 117 -11.82 7.01 -6.81
CA ALA A 117 -13.00 6.60 -7.57
C ALA A 117 -13.01 5.08 -7.85
N GLY A 118 -11.83 4.48 -8.07
CA GLY A 118 -11.65 3.06 -8.44
C GLY A 118 -11.65 2.07 -7.27
N MET A 119 -12.55 2.23 -6.29
CA MET A 119 -12.59 1.43 -5.06
C MET A 119 -13.35 0.11 -5.19
N VAL A 120 -12.98 -0.70 -6.18
CA VAL A 120 -13.54 -2.05 -6.36
C VAL A 120 -13.03 -3.00 -5.27
N GLY A 121 -13.94 -3.65 -4.55
CA GLY A 121 -13.58 -4.67 -3.55
C GLY A 121 -13.01 -5.93 -4.20
N LEU A 122 -12.13 -6.64 -3.48
CA LEU A 122 -11.39 -7.80 -3.99
C LEU A 122 -12.33 -8.89 -4.53
N MET A 123 -13.46 -9.13 -3.86
CA MET A 123 -14.45 -10.13 -4.25
C MET A 123 -14.95 -9.94 -5.70
N ALA A 124 -15.09 -8.68 -6.15
CA ALA A 124 -15.54 -8.36 -7.50
C ALA A 124 -14.35 -8.17 -8.46
N LEU A 125 -13.27 -7.55 -7.98
CA LEU A 125 -12.09 -7.26 -8.81
C LEU A 125 -11.40 -8.55 -9.27
N LEU A 126 -11.23 -9.51 -8.36
CA LEU A 126 -10.41 -10.69 -8.59
C LEU A 126 -10.88 -11.55 -9.77
N PRO A 127 -12.12 -12.09 -9.80
CA PRO A 127 -12.55 -12.91 -10.93
C PRO A 127 -12.56 -12.13 -12.25
N ALA A 128 -12.92 -10.84 -12.22
CA ALA A 128 -12.90 -10.00 -13.41
C ALA A 128 -11.48 -9.81 -13.99
N VAL A 129 -10.46 -9.72 -13.14
CA VAL A 129 -9.06 -9.67 -13.58
C VAL A 129 -8.62 -11.04 -14.09
N VAL A 130 -8.92 -12.11 -13.35
CA VAL A 130 -8.58 -13.51 -13.74
C VAL A 130 -9.11 -13.84 -15.13
N ASP A 131 -10.37 -13.50 -15.42
CA ASP A 131 -10.99 -13.78 -16.72
C ASP A 131 -10.40 -12.93 -17.87
N ALA A 132 -9.77 -11.80 -17.56
CA ALA A 132 -9.27 -10.85 -18.56
C ALA A 132 -7.81 -11.10 -18.96
N VAL A 133 -6.99 -11.69 -18.09
CA VAL A 133 -5.56 -11.89 -18.32
C VAL A 133 -5.19 -13.37 -18.47
N ARG A 134 -4.03 -13.64 -19.05
CA ARG A 134 -3.44 -14.97 -19.24
C ARG A 134 -2.32 -15.25 -18.24
N VAL A 135 -1.72 -14.21 -17.67
CA VAL A 135 -0.67 -14.32 -16.65
C VAL A 135 -1.29 -14.69 -15.28
N PRO A 136 -0.55 -15.36 -14.40
CA PRO A 136 -0.99 -15.62 -13.03
C PRO A 136 -1.47 -14.36 -12.29
N VAL A 137 -2.54 -14.51 -11.51
CA VAL A 137 -3.11 -13.43 -10.71
C VAL A 137 -2.88 -13.70 -9.22
N VAL A 138 -2.28 -12.73 -8.52
CA VAL A 138 -2.07 -12.76 -7.08
C VAL A 138 -3.11 -11.85 -6.43
N ALA A 139 -3.93 -12.39 -5.53
CA ALA A 139 -4.95 -11.61 -4.83
C ALA A 139 -4.38 -10.88 -3.62
N THR A 140 -4.73 -9.60 -3.41
CA THR A 140 -4.36 -8.86 -2.20
C THR A 140 -5.44 -7.86 -1.76
N GLY A 141 -5.51 -7.63 -0.45
CA GLY A 141 -6.53 -6.79 0.20
C GLY A 141 -7.56 -7.62 0.97
N GLY A 142 -7.75 -7.33 2.26
CA GLY A 142 -8.70 -8.07 3.10
C GLY A 142 -8.31 -9.50 3.48
N ILE A 143 -7.19 -10.03 2.96
CA ILE A 143 -6.69 -11.38 3.29
C ILE A 143 -5.78 -11.32 4.52
N ALA A 144 -6.14 -12.06 5.58
CA ALA A 144 -5.35 -12.15 6.80
C ALA A 144 -5.38 -13.55 7.47
N ASP A 145 -6.22 -14.47 6.98
CA ASP A 145 -6.35 -15.83 7.49
C ASP A 145 -6.63 -16.84 6.36
N ALA A 146 -6.75 -18.11 6.71
CA ALA A 146 -7.02 -19.21 5.77
C ALA A 146 -8.34 -19.04 4.99
N ARG A 147 -9.37 -18.41 5.58
CA ARG A 147 -10.67 -18.24 4.93
C ARG A 147 -10.57 -17.27 3.77
N GLY A 148 -9.92 -16.12 4.00
CA GLY A 148 -9.67 -15.14 2.94
C GLY A 148 -8.77 -15.70 1.83
N ALA A 149 -7.76 -16.50 2.21
CA ALA A 149 -6.88 -17.15 1.24
C ALA A 149 -7.61 -18.20 0.40
N ALA A 150 -8.40 -19.09 1.03
CA ALA A 150 -9.18 -20.10 0.33
C ALA A 150 -10.22 -19.47 -0.61
N ALA A 151 -10.91 -18.42 -0.17
CA ALA A 151 -11.86 -17.68 -1.02
C ALA A 151 -11.17 -17.07 -2.25
N ALA A 152 -9.99 -16.47 -2.10
CA ALA A 152 -9.26 -15.92 -3.22
C ALA A 152 -8.83 -16.99 -4.24
N LEU A 153 -8.37 -18.16 -3.76
CA LEU A 153 -8.01 -19.29 -4.64
C LEU A 153 -9.25 -19.82 -5.39
N LEU A 154 -10.40 -19.94 -4.72
CA LEU A 154 -11.67 -20.33 -5.34
C LEU A 154 -12.15 -19.33 -6.41
N LEU A 155 -11.84 -18.04 -6.23
CA LEU A 155 -12.12 -16.98 -7.21
C LEU A 155 -11.12 -16.95 -8.38
N GLY A 156 -10.17 -17.89 -8.43
CA GLY A 156 -9.23 -18.06 -9.54
C GLY A 156 -7.86 -17.43 -9.34
N ALA A 157 -7.53 -16.92 -8.15
CA ALA A 157 -6.16 -16.48 -7.87
C ALA A 157 -5.19 -17.66 -7.91
N SER A 158 -3.99 -17.43 -8.43
CA SER A 158 -2.89 -18.39 -8.38
C SER A 158 -2.14 -18.36 -7.04
N ALA A 159 -2.19 -17.21 -6.35
CA ALA A 159 -1.58 -17.00 -5.04
C ALA A 159 -2.26 -15.84 -4.30
N VAL A 160 -1.88 -15.64 -3.04
CA VAL A 160 -2.30 -14.49 -2.24
C VAL A 160 -1.11 -13.72 -1.70
N GLN A 161 -1.25 -12.40 -1.61
CA GLN A 161 -0.30 -11.52 -0.94
C GLN A 161 -0.95 -10.93 0.31
N VAL A 162 -0.39 -11.26 1.48
CA VAL A 162 -0.87 -10.83 2.79
C VAL A 162 0.02 -9.70 3.31
N GLY A 163 -0.58 -8.55 3.62
CA GLY A 163 0.09 -7.40 4.24
C GLY A 163 -0.24 -7.31 5.73
N THR A 164 -1.38 -6.69 6.05
CA THR A 164 -1.82 -6.43 7.42
C THR A 164 -1.82 -7.67 8.34
N GLY A 165 -2.07 -8.87 7.81
CA GLY A 165 -2.02 -10.12 8.57
C GLY A 165 -0.67 -10.39 9.26
N PHE A 166 0.44 -9.88 8.73
CA PHE A 166 1.78 -10.02 9.30
C PHE A 166 2.20 -8.87 10.23
N LEU A 167 1.46 -7.76 10.26
CA LEU A 167 1.92 -6.55 10.98
C LEU A 167 1.93 -6.72 12.50
N ARG A 168 1.29 -7.77 13.04
CA ARG A 168 1.35 -8.09 14.48
C ARG A 168 2.42 -9.13 14.82
N CYS A 169 3.13 -9.67 13.84
CA CYS A 169 4.23 -10.58 14.08
C CYS A 169 5.44 -9.82 14.66
N PRO A 170 6.23 -10.44 15.56
CA PRO A 170 7.39 -9.78 16.15
C PRO A 170 8.43 -9.34 15.10
N GLU A 171 8.53 -10.06 13.98
CA GLU A 171 9.44 -9.75 12.88
C GLU A 171 9.04 -8.49 12.11
N ALA A 172 7.79 -8.01 12.22
CA ALA A 172 7.35 -6.79 11.55
C ALA A 172 8.01 -5.53 12.13
N GLY A 173 8.45 -5.57 13.39
CA GLY A 173 9.19 -4.48 14.04
C GLY A 173 8.44 -3.14 14.09
N ILE A 174 7.12 -3.15 14.00
CA ILE A 174 6.31 -1.92 14.06
C ILE A 174 6.11 -1.45 15.52
N PRO A 175 5.80 -0.16 15.75
CA PRO A 175 5.52 0.37 17.08
C PRO A 175 4.43 -0.43 17.84
N PRO A 176 4.60 -0.68 19.15
CA PRO A 176 3.63 -1.44 19.94
C PRO A 176 2.21 -0.89 19.89
N ALA A 177 2.02 0.44 19.92
CA ALA A 177 0.70 1.05 19.86
C ALA A 177 -0.03 0.72 18.54
N TRP A 178 0.70 0.68 17.42
CA TRP A 178 0.15 0.27 16.11
C TRP A 178 -0.22 -1.22 16.11
N ALA A 179 0.68 -2.11 16.54
CA ALA A 179 0.41 -3.55 16.59
C ALA A 179 -0.79 -3.90 17.49
N GLN A 180 -0.94 -3.23 18.64
CA GLN A 180 -2.08 -3.42 19.54
C GLN A 180 -3.38 -2.91 18.93
N ALA A 181 -3.35 -1.76 18.26
CA ALA A 181 -4.54 -1.20 17.62
C ALA A 181 -5.05 -2.08 16.47
N LEU A 182 -4.15 -2.65 15.67
CA LEU A 182 -4.54 -3.61 14.62
C LEU A 182 -5.36 -4.77 15.18
N GLY A 183 -4.96 -5.34 16.31
CA GLY A 183 -5.65 -6.45 16.95
C GLY A 183 -7.03 -6.13 17.53
N ARG A 184 -7.40 -4.85 17.62
CA ARG A 184 -8.69 -4.37 18.13
C ARG A 184 -9.55 -3.73 17.03
N ALA A 185 -8.98 -3.51 15.85
CA ALA A 185 -9.64 -2.79 14.77
C ALA A 185 -10.73 -3.64 14.10
N ARG A 186 -11.88 -3.02 13.88
CA ARG A 186 -12.94 -3.53 13.01
C ARG A 186 -12.73 -3.03 11.58
N PRO A 187 -13.38 -3.62 10.57
CA PRO A 187 -13.27 -3.18 9.18
C PRO A 187 -13.56 -1.69 8.95
N GLU A 188 -14.52 -1.13 9.69
CA GLU A 188 -14.93 0.28 9.63
C GLU A 188 -13.96 1.25 10.36
N ASP A 189 -13.02 0.75 11.15
CA ASP A 189 -12.04 1.56 11.88
C ASP A 189 -10.82 1.96 10.99
N THR A 190 -10.94 1.77 9.67
CA THR A 190 -9.93 2.17 8.68
C THR A 190 -10.50 3.15 7.67
N ARG A 191 -9.66 4.07 7.18
CA ARG A 191 -10.06 5.12 6.25
C ARG A 191 -9.02 5.30 5.13
N LEU A 192 -9.51 5.57 3.92
CA LEU A 192 -8.66 6.09 2.84
C LEU A 192 -8.27 7.52 3.15
N THR A 193 -6.99 7.84 2.96
CA THR A 193 -6.45 9.17 3.22
C THR A 193 -5.24 9.47 2.36
N ARG A 194 -5.11 10.75 1.97
CA ARG A 194 -3.90 11.31 1.36
C ARG A 194 -3.04 12.04 2.39
N ALA A 195 -3.50 12.17 3.64
CA ALA A 195 -2.95 13.08 4.65
C ALA A 195 -1.49 12.83 5.01
N PHE A 196 -0.95 11.63 4.78
CA PHE A 196 0.46 11.33 5.10
C PHE A 196 1.43 11.53 3.94
N SER A 197 0.96 11.55 2.70
CA SER A 197 1.88 11.47 1.55
C SER A 197 1.43 12.18 0.28
N GLY A 198 0.17 12.57 0.19
CA GLY A 198 -0.43 13.10 -1.03
C GLY A 198 -0.98 12.02 -1.95
N ARG A 199 -0.58 10.75 -1.77
CA ARG A 199 -1.17 9.58 -2.42
C ARG A 199 -2.18 8.90 -1.51
N THR A 200 -3.26 8.40 -2.10
CA THR A 200 -4.32 7.69 -1.39
C THR A 200 -3.79 6.37 -0.84
N GLY A 201 -3.99 6.16 0.46
CA GLY A 201 -3.75 4.88 1.12
C GLY A 201 -4.70 4.64 2.28
N ARG A 202 -4.84 3.40 2.71
CA ARG A 202 -5.72 3.01 3.82
C ARG A 202 -4.95 2.88 5.14
N SER A 203 -5.39 3.67 6.11
CA SER A 203 -4.85 3.74 7.47
C SER A 203 -5.91 3.37 8.49
N LEU A 204 -5.49 3.00 9.71
CA LEU A 204 -6.36 3.18 10.88
C LEU A 204 -6.89 4.63 10.90
N ALA A 205 -8.15 4.79 11.29
CA ALA A 205 -8.82 6.08 11.45
C ALA A 205 -8.35 6.79 12.73
N THR A 206 -7.07 7.16 12.77
CA THR A 206 -6.48 7.87 13.92
C THR A 206 -7.05 9.29 14.05
N PRO A 207 -6.98 9.93 15.23
CA PRO A 207 -7.33 11.34 15.41
C PRO A 207 -6.78 12.29 14.34
N TYR A 208 -5.52 12.10 13.90
CA TYR A 208 -4.96 12.86 12.80
C TYR A 208 -5.67 12.60 11.46
N VAL A 209 -5.93 11.33 11.14
CA VAL A 209 -6.62 10.94 9.91
C VAL A 209 -8.05 11.50 9.87
N GLU A 210 -8.77 11.46 10.99
CA GLU A 210 -10.10 12.04 11.11
C GLU A 210 -10.07 13.57 11.02
N ALA A 211 -9.11 14.22 11.69
CA ALA A 211 -8.95 15.67 11.61
C ALA A 211 -8.64 16.13 10.18
N ALA A 212 -7.74 15.43 9.47
CA ALA A 212 -7.38 15.73 8.09
C ALA A 212 -8.51 15.43 7.08
N ALA A 213 -9.52 14.67 7.48
CA ALA A 213 -10.69 14.36 6.64
C ALA A 213 -11.84 15.36 6.81
N ARG A 214 -11.74 16.30 7.77
CA ARG A 214 -12.79 17.30 8.00
C ARG A 214 -12.86 18.30 6.83
N PRO A 215 -14.06 18.85 6.51
CA PRO A 215 -14.21 19.83 5.44
C PRO A 215 -13.42 21.13 5.63
N ASP A 216 -13.10 21.49 6.88
CA ASP A 216 -12.35 22.69 7.25
C ASP A 216 -10.83 22.46 7.31
N ALA A 217 -10.35 21.22 7.14
CA ALA A 217 -8.93 20.92 7.09
C ALA A 217 -8.34 21.30 5.71
N PRO A 218 -7.09 21.79 5.66
CA PRO A 218 -6.43 22.02 4.38
C PRO A 218 -6.31 20.70 3.61
N SER A 219 -6.60 20.73 2.31
CA SER A 219 -6.43 19.56 1.44
C SER A 219 -4.97 19.07 1.48
N PRO A 220 -4.70 17.76 1.44
CA PRO A 220 -3.32 17.28 1.36
C PRO A 220 -2.62 17.74 0.07
N ALA A 221 -1.36 18.18 0.20
CA ALA A 221 -0.53 18.53 -0.94
C ALA A 221 -0.24 17.29 -1.83
N PRO A 222 0.22 17.47 -3.07
CA PRO A 222 0.63 16.36 -3.93
C PRO A 222 1.80 15.55 -3.35
N TYR A 223 1.98 14.32 -3.83
CA TYR A 223 3.19 13.54 -3.55
C TYR A 223 4.36 14.05 -4.40
N PRO A 224 5.59 14.12 -3.85
CA PRO A 224 5.98 13.80 -2.48
C PRO A 224 5.93 14.99 -1.49
N VAL A 225 5.45 16.17 -1.88
CA VAL A 225 5.42 17.38 -1.04
C VAL A 225 4.78 17.11 0.32
N GLN A 226 3.59 16.51 0.34
CA GLN A 226 2.91 16.14 1.59
C GLN A 226 3.70 15.12 2.44
N ARG A 227 4.46 14.22 1.79
CA ARG A 227 5.29 13.24 2.50
C ARG A 227 6.41 13.92 3.27
N GLY A 228 7.01 14.96 2.68
CA GLY A 228 8.02 15.79 3.32
C GLY A 228 7.44 16.64 4.45
N LEU A 229 6.33 17.34 4.19
CA LEU A 229 5.65 18.17 5.21
C LEU A 229 5.26 17.36 6.47
N THR A 230 4.84 16.10 6.32
CA THR A 230 4.42 15.25 7.44
C THR A 230 5.55 14.50 8.13
N GLN A 231 6.79 14.60 7.63
CA GLN A 231 7.92 13.77 8.10
C GLN A 231 8.18 13.91 9.59
N GLY A 232 8.35 15.14 10.08
CA GLY A 232 8.63 15.39 11.50
C GLY A 232 7.54 14.88 12.44
N MET A 233 6.26 15.02 12.05
CA MET A 233 5.13 14.46 12.79
C MET A 233 5.20 12.93 12.85
N ARG A 234 5.41 12.27 11.70
CA ARG A 234 5.46 10.80 11.62
C ARG A 234 6.62 10.21 12.42
N GLU A 235 7.80 10.82 12.34
CA GLU A 235 9.00 10.37 13.06
C GLU A 235 8.84 10.54 14.57
N ALA A 236 8.31 11.67 15.02
CA ALA A 236 8.01 11.90 16.43
C ALA A 236 6.96 10.91 16.96
N ALA A 237 5.89 10.66 16.19
CA ALA A 237 4.84 9.70 16.56
C ALA A 237 5.40 8.28 16.76
N VAL A 238 6.30 7.83 15.88
CA VAL A 238 6.97 6.51 16.02
C VAL A 238 7.86 6.48 17.24
N LYS A 239 8.66 7.52 17.47
CA LYS A 239 9.58 7.59 18.62
C LYS A 239 8.85 7.60 19.97
N GLU A 240 7.69 8.23 20.01
CA GLU A 240 6.87 8.39 21.22
C GLU A 240 5.82 7.27 21.39
N ASP A 241 5.75 6.33 20.45
CA ASP A 241 4.69 5.29 20.37
C ASP A 241 3.27 5.89 20.39
N ASP A 242 3.11 7.07 19.78
CA ASP A 242 1.86 7.83 19.75
C ASP A 242 1.02 7.51 18.51
N LEU A 243 0.09 6.57 18.68
CA LEU A 243 -0.84 6.16 17.63
C LEU A 243 -1.69 7.32 17.08
N ALA A 244 -1.98 8.37 17.86
CA ALA A 244 -2.97 9.37 17.50
C ALA A 244 -2.64 10.11 16.19
N ARG A 245 -1.34 10.17 15.89
CA ARG A 245 -0.73 10.88 14.75
C ARG A 245 0.23 10.01 13.93
N MET A 246 0.32 8.72 14.26
CA MET A 246 1.15 7.77 13.54
C MET A 246 0.58 7.45 12.16
N GLN A 247 1.46 7.22 11.19
CA GLN A 247 1.08 6.62 9.91
C GLN A 247 0.86 5.10 10.10
N ALA A 248 -0.29 4.74 10.63
CA ALA A 248 -0.65 3.37 10.98
C ALA A 248 -1.43 2.69 9.84
N TRP A 249 -0.73 2.25 8.80
CA TRP A 249 -1.35 1.56 7.66
C TRP A 249 -2.08 0.27 8.09
N ALA A 250 -3.29 0.07 7.58
CA ALA A 250 -4.11 -1.09 7.94
C ALA A 250 -5.13 -1.39 6.85
N GLY A 251 -5.24 -2.66 6.47
CA GLY A 251 -6.34 -3.16 5.66
C GLY A 251 -7.58 -3.43 6.52
N GLN A 252 -8.72 -3.67 5.87
CA GLN A 252 -10.00 -3.89 6.55
C GLN A 252 -10.09 -5.22 7.32
N SER A 253 -9.10 -6.10 7.16
CA SER A 253 -8.97 -7.35 7.92
C SER A 253 -8.03 -7.26 9.13
N ALA A 254 -7.68 -6.04 9.58
CA ALA A 254 -6.70 -5.81 10.64
C ALA A 254 -6.93 -6.62 11.92
N GLY A 255 -8.18 -6.71 12.39
CA GLY A 255 -8.54 -7.46 13.59
C GLY A 255 -8.27 -8.97 13.52
N LEU A 256 -8.02 -9.53 12.32
CA LEU A 256 -7.68 -10.94 12.13
C LEU A 256 -6.18 -11.23 12.28
N ALA A 257 -5.32 -10.20 12.28
CA ALA A 257 -3.88 -10.38 12.41
C ALA A 257 -3.53 -10.98 13.79
N ARG A 258 -2.58 -11.93 13.82
CA ARG A 258 -2.18 -12.65 15.05
C ARG A 258 -0.82 -12.14 15.55
N ALA A 259 -0.66 -12.06 16.88
CA ALA A 259 0.60 -11.70 17.52
C ALA A 259 1.45 -12.95 17.79
N VAL A 260 1.88 -13.61 16.72
CA VAL A 260 2.72 -14.83 16.73
C VAL A 260 3.83 -14.68 15.69
N PRO A 261 4.92 -15.46 15.75
CA PRO A 261 5.96 -15.47 14.73
C PRO A 261 5.42 -15.58 13.30
N ALA A 262 6.02 -14.86 12.35
CA ALA A 262 5.56 -14.83 10.97
C ALA A 262 5.51 -16.22 10.32
N ALA A 263 6.44 -17.11 10.68
CA ALA A 263 6.44 -18.50 10.23
C ALA A 263 5.14 -19.25 10.60
N GLU A 264 4.62 -19.03 11.81
CA GLU A 264 3.36 -19.65 12.25
C GLU A 264 2.15 -19.08 11.52
N VAL A 265 2.18 -17.79 11.15
CA VAL A 265 1.12 -17.18 10.32
C VAL A 265 1.12 -17.79 8.92
N VAL A 266 2.28 -17.90 8.26
CA VAL A 266 2.38 -18.51 6.92
C VAL A 266 1.85 -19.94 6.93
N THR A 267 2.41 -20.79 7.80
CA THR A 267 2.06 -22.21 7.86
C THR A 267 0.59 -22.38 8.24
N GLY A 268 0.10 -21.62 9.23
CA GLY A 268 -1.31 -21.69 9.65
C GLY A 268 -2.30 -21.25 8.58
N ILE A 269 -1.98 -20.26 7.76
CA ILE A 269 -2.81 -19.89 6.61
C ILE A 269 -2.86 -21.03 5.60
N TRP A 270 -1.70 -21.59 5.22
CA TRP A 270 -1.62 -22.62 4.21
C TRP A 270 -2.29 -23.93 4.63
N ASP A 271 -2.03 -24.40 5.86
CA ASP A 271 -2.65 -25.61 6.39
C ASP A 271 -4.19 -25.46 6.44
N GLY A 272 -4.68 -24.31 6.93
CA GLY A 272 -6.11 -24.03 6.97
C GLY A 272 -6.76 -23.94 5.60
N VAL A 273 -6.06 -23.44 4.58
CA VAL A 273 -6.54 -23.50 3.18
C VAL A 273 -6.66 -24.95 2.74
N GLY A 274 -5.67 -25.79 3.03
CA GLY A 274 -5.68 -27.21 2.72
C GLY A 274 -6.82 -27.97 3.41
N GLU A 275 -7.26 -27.54 4.58
CA GLU A 275 -8.44 -28.09 5.26
C GLU A 275 -9.76 -27.62 4.64
N LEU A 276 -9.84 -26.35 4.24
CA LEU A 276 -11.06 -25.73 3.68
C LEU A 276 -11.37 -26.15 2.24
N LEU A 277 -10.34 -26.52 1.46
CA LEU A 277 -10.46 -26.87 0.03
C LEU A 277 -10.39 -28.37 -0.26
N ARG A 278 -10.35 -29.23 0.78
CA ARG A 278 -10.51 -30.69 0.66
C ARG A 278 -11.98 -31.06 0.47
#